data_AF-A0AAW2VDE6-F1
#
_entry.id   AF-A0AAW2VDE6-F1
#
_cell.length_a   1.000
_cell.length_b   1.000
_cell.length_c   1.000
_cell.angle_alpha   90.00
_cell.angle_beta   90.00
_cell.angle_gamma   90.00
#
_symmetry.space_group_name_H-M   'P 1'
#
loop_
_entity.id
_entity.type
_entity.pdbx_description
1 polymer ?
#
loop_
_entity_poly.entity_id
_entity_poly.type
_entity_poly.pdbx_seq_one_letter_code
_entity_poly.pdbx_strand_id
1 'polypeptide(L)'
;MTESCTVLNASDNLLKVAVNYLGLPTGGDKNSSLFTVDLVYSIYGSGDVILECQVKPNPDLPPLPRVGLEFHLDKSMDLIKWYGRGPFECYPDRKAAAHVGVYEQDVDSLHVPYIVPGESSGRADVRWVTFQNKDGCGLLLPLMESLHQCK
;
A
#
# COMPACT_ATOMS: atom_id res chain seq x y z
N MET A 1 4.19 -16.91 3.97
CA MET A 1 3.97 -17.79 2.78
C MET A 1 2.50 -17.73 2.42
N THR A 2 2.14 -17.82 1.12
CA THR A 2 0.74 -17.99 0.71
C THR A 2 0.23 -19.32 1.26
N GLU A 3 -0.80 -19.27 2.07
CA GLU A 3 -1.44 -20.46 2.60
C GLU A 3 -2.45 -21.03 1.61
N SER A 4 -3.24 -20.17 0.97
CA SER A 4 -4.21 -20.59 -0.04
C SER A 4 -4.48 -19.48 -1.05
N CYS A 5 -4.89 -19.87 -2.25
CA CYS A 5 -5.38 -18.99 -3.31
C CYS A 5 -6.60 -19.69 -3.94
N THR A 6 -7.73 -19.01 -4.01
CA THR A 6 -8.99 -19.60 -4.44
C THR A 6 -9.79 -18.59 -5.26
N VAL A 7 -10.28 -19.05 -6.41
CA VAL A 7 -11.23 -18.27 -7.22
C VAL A 7 -12.61 -18.38 -6.57
N LEU A 8 -13.13 -17.26 -6.08
CA LEU A 8 -14.46 -17.19 -5.47
C LEU A 8 -15.57 -17.07 -6.51
N ASN A 9 -15.29 -16.34 -7.60
CA ASN A 9 -16.22 -16.13 -8.70
C ASN A 9 -15.44 -15.83 -9.98
N ALA A 10 -15.92 -16.34 -11.11
CA ALA A 10 -15.42 -16.00 -12.43
C ALA A 10 -16.62 -15.86 -13.38
N SER A 11 -16.83 -14.64 -13.87
CA SER A 11 -17.80 -14.31 -14.92
C SER A 11 -17.12 -13.49 -16.00
N ASP A 12 -17.84 -13.23 -17.10
CA ASP A 12 -17.30 -12.50 -18.26
C ASP A 12 -16.70 -11.13 -17.90
N ASN A 13 -17.23 -10.47 -16.87
CA ASN A 13 -16.85 -9.10 -16.51
C ASN A 13 -16.24 -8.96 -15.10
N LEU A 14 -16.12 -10.04 -14.35
CA LEU A 14 -15.62 -10.00 -12.97
C LEU A 14 -14.93 -11.31 -12.58
N LEU A 15 -13.67 -11.19 -12.17
CA LEU A 15 -12.91 -12.26 -11.53
C LEU A 15 -12.68 -11.89 -10.06
N LYS A 16 -13.15 -12.73 -9.14
CA LYS A 16 -12.87 -12.60 -7.70
C LYS A 16 -11.91 -13.69 -7.23
N VAL A 17 -10.80 -13.30 -6.64
CA VAL A 17 -9.76 -14.20 -6.10
C VAL A 17 -9.52 -13.88 -4.64
N ALA A 18 -9.64 -14.88 -3.77
CA ALA A 18 -9.23 -14.79 -2.37
C ALA A 18 -7.85 -15.41 -2.18
N VAL A 19 -6.98 -14.73 -1.45
CA VAL A 19 -5.64 -15.19 -1.13
C VAL A 19 -5.41 -15.02 0.37
N ASN A 20 -5.03 -16.09 1.05
CA ASN A 20 -4.70 -16.06 2.46
C ASN A 20 -3.20 -16.24 2.63
N TYR A 21 -2.59 -15.38 3.45
CA TYR A 21 -1.17 -15.46 3.81
C TYR A 21 -1.01 -15.70 5.29
N LEU A 22 -0.01 -16.54 5.62
CA LEU A 22 0.42 -16.75 6.98
C LEU A 22 1.85 -16.21 7.15
N GLY A 23 1.99 -15.27 8.07
CA GLY A 23 3.28 -14.78 8.56
C GLY A 23 3.80 -15.74 9.62
N LEU A 24 4.89 -16.44 9.33
CA LEU A 24 5.50 -17.40 10.25
C LEU A 24 6.83 -16.85 10.76
N PRO A 25 7.21 -17.13 12.01
CA PRO A 25 8.56 -16.85 12.48
C PRO A 25 9.55 -17.76 11.75
N THR A 26 10.82 -17.36 11.71
CA THR A 26 11.88 -18.17 11.09
C THR A 26 11.93 -19.56 11.74
N GLY A 27 11.60 -20.60 10.97
CA GLY A 27 11.56 -21.99 11.46
C GLY A 27 10.28 -22.40 12.19
N GLY A 28 9.26 -21.53 12.25
CA GLY A 28 7.97 -21.82 12.86
C GLY A 28 7.01 -22.62 11.98
N ASP A 29 6.02 -23.24 12.62
CA ASP A 29 4.91 -23.93 11.96
C ASP A 29 3.64 -23.06 11.92
N LYS A 30 2.55 -23.60 11.35
CA LYS A 30 1.27 -22.89 11.25
C LYS A 30 0.69 -22.44 12.60
N ASN A 31 0.92 -23.20 13.68
CA ASN A 31 0.41 -22.85 15.00
C ASN A 31 1.14 -21.66 15.61
N SER A 32 2.37 -21.39 15.17
CA SER A 32 3.18 -20.25 15.59
C SER A 32 2.97 -18.97 14.76
N SER A 33 1.86 -18.85 14.02
CA SER A 33 1.64 -17.70 13.15
C SER A 33 1.69 -16.36 13.89
N LEU A 34 2.44 -15.42 13.30
CA LEU A 34 2.58 -14.05 13.77
C LEU A 34 1.42 -13.19 13.25
N PHE A 35 1.00 -13.41 12.00
CA PHE A 35 -0.13 -12.70 11.42
C PHE A 35 -0.81 -13.54 10.35
N THR A 36 -2.11 -13.38 10.22
CA THR A 36 -2.90 -13.88 9.09
C THR A 36 -3.33 -12.68 8.23
N VAL A 37 -3.20 -12.80 6.91
CA VAL A 37 -3.66 -11.76 5.98
C VAL A 37 -4.62 -12.37 4.99
N ASP A 38 -5.84 -11.84 4.97
CA ASP A 38 -6.87 -12.22 4.01
C ASP A 38 -6.95 -11.12 2.95
N LEU A 39 -6.66 -11.46 1.69
CA LEU A 39 -6.76 -10.56 0.54
C LEU A 39 -7.89 -11.02 -0.38
N VAL A 40 -8.73 -10.09 -0.81
CA VAL A 40 -9.73 -10.34 -1.86
C VAL A 40 -9.51 -9.37 -3.00
N TYR A 41 -9.17 -9.91 -4.17
CA TYR A 41 -9.05 -9.19 -5.42
C TYR A 41 -10.37 -9.29 -6.17
N SER A 42 -10.95 -8.15 -6.56
CA SER A 42 -12.06 -8.07 -7.50
C SER A 42 -11.57 -7.35 -8.76
N ILE A 43 -11.36 -8.11 -9.83
CA ILE A 43 -10.81 -7.65 -11.10
C ILE A 43 -11.95 -7.53 -12.10
N TYR A 44 -12.23 -6.31 -12.56
CA TYR A 44 -13.32 -6.01 -13.49
C TYR A 44 -12.85 -6.00 -14.94
N GLY A 45 -13.78 -6.26 -15.87
CA GLY A 45 -13.50 -6.15 -17.31
C GLY A 45 -13.12 -4.75 -17.79
N SER A 46 -13.37 -3.70 -16.99
CA SER A 46 -12.88 -2.34 -17.23
C SER A 46 -11.36 -2.19 -17.01
N GLY A 47 -10.73 -3.13 -16.32
CA GLY A 47 -9.35 -3.02 -15.82
C GLY A 47 -9.26 -2.52 -14.38
N ASP A 48 -10.38 -2.13 -13.76
CA ASP A 48 -10.39 -1.74 -12.35
C ASP A 48 -10.11 -2.96 -11.46
N VAL A 49 -9.27 -2.76 -10.44
CA VAL A 49 -8.96 -3.76 -9.43
C VAL A 49 -9.27 -3.20 -8.06
N ILE A 50 -10.22 -3.82 -7.36
CA ILE A 50 -10.48 -3.53 -5.95
C ILE A 50 -9.77 -4.58 -5.12
N LEU A 51 -8.93 -4.14 -4.18
CA LEU A 51 -8.22 -5.01 -3.26
C LEU A 51 -8.67 -4.71 -1.84
N GLU A 52 -9.32 -5.70 -1.22
CA GLU A 52 -9.66 -5.69 0.18
C GLU A 52 -8.57 -6.45 0.95
N CYS A 53 -8.01 -5.84 1.99
CA CYS A 53 -6.94 -6.41 2.79
C CYS A 53 -7.32 -6.40 4.26
N GLN A 54 -7.41 -7.57 4.88
CA GLN A 54 -7.62 -7.72 6.30
C GLN A 54 -6.40 -8.38 6.94
N VAL A 55 -5.69 -7.62 7.78
CA VAL A 55 -4.53 -8.13 8.54
C VAL A 55 -4.95 -8.41 9.97
N LYS A 56 -4.67 -9.63 10.44
CA LYS A 56 -4.98 -10.14 11.78
C LYS A 56 -3.66 -10.52 12.48
N PRO A 57 -3.01 -9.58 13.18
CA PRO A 57 -1.80 -9.89 13.93
C PRO A 57 -2.12 -10.68 15.19
N ASN A 58 -1.17 -11.51 15.61
CA ASN A 58 -1.20 -12.17 16.91
C ASN A 58 -1.12 -11.10 18.02
N PRO A 59 -2.02 -11.13 19.02
CA PRO A 59 -2.09 -10.10 20.06
C PRO A 59 -0.84 -10.01 20.94
N ASP A 60 -0.01 -11.06 20.99
CA ASP A 60 1.23 -11.07 21.78
C ASP A 60 2.40 -10.36 21.08
N LEU A 61 2.20 -9.89 19.84
CA LEU A 61 3.23 -9.14 19.12
C LEU A 61 3.46 -7.75 19.73
N PRO A 62 4.70 -7.24 19.68
CA PRO A 62 4.95 -5.84 19.98
C PRO A 62 4.20 -4.94 18.98
N PRO A 63 4.04 -3.64 19.29
CA PRO A 63 3.46 -2.68 18.36
C PRO A 63 4.11 -2.76 16.98
N LEU A 64 3.29 -2.93 15.96
CA LEU A 64 3.76 -3.07 14.59
C LEU A 64 4.20 -1.70 14.05
N PRO A 65 5.37 -1.61 13.40
CA PRO A 65 5.84 -0.34 12.84
C PRO A 65 4.98 0.15 11.67
N ARG A 66 4.45 -0.78 10.86
CA ARG A 66 3.55 -0.50 9.73
C ARG A 66 2.71 -1.72 9.38
N VAL A 67 1.50 -1.49 8.90
CA VAL A 67 0.66 -2.47 8.21
C VAL A 67 0.19 -1.85 6.90
N GLY A 68 0.36 -2.58 5.79
CA GLY A 68 0.01 -2.09 4.46
C GLY A 68 0.41 -3.08 3.37
N LEU A 69 0.26 -2.63 2.13
CA LEU A 69 0.64 -3.38 0.94
C LEU A 69 1.90 -2.77 0.32
N GLU A 70 2.73 -3.62 -0.27
CA GLU A 70 3.92 -3.23 -1.02
C GLU A 70 3.87 -3.87 -2.40
N PHE A 71 4.21 -3.09 -3.42
CA PHE A 71 4.31 -3.55 -4.79
C PHE A 71 5.42 -2.79 -5.49
N HIS A 72 5.97 -3.39 -6.54
CA HIS A 72 7.00 -2.77 -7.38
C HIS A 72 6.38 -2.30 -8.68
N LEU A 73 6.75 -1.08 -9.08
CA LEU A 73 6.38 -0.49 -10.36
C LEU A 73 7.60 -0.44 -11.27
N ASP A 74 7.35 -0.30 -12.58
CA ASP A 74 8.41 -0.03 -13.53
C ASP A 74 9.05 1.34 -13.26
N LYS A 75 10.37 1.45 -13.48
CA LYS A 75 11.13 2.68 -13.21
C LYS A 75 10.66 3.87 -14.04
N SER A 76 9.97 3.64 -15.15
CA SER A 76 9.41 4.70 -15.97
C SER A 76 8.24 5.44 -15.32
N MET A 77 7.63 4.89 -14.26
CA MET A 77 6.56 5.55 -13.49
C MET A 77 7.16 6.48 -12.43
N ASP A 78 7.87 7.52 -12.89
CA ASP A 78 8.67 8.42 -12.06
C ASP A 78 7.93 9.69 -11.58
N LEU A 79 6.77 10.00 -12.15
CA LEU A 79 5.95 11.15 -11.74
C LEU A 79 4.86 10.72 -10.76
N ILE A 80 4.90 11.28 -9.54
CA ILE A 80 3.93 10.99 -8.49
C ILE A 80 3.05 12.21 -8.25
N LYS A 81 1.73 11.99 -8.27
CA LYS A 81 0.74 12.97 -7.80
C LYS A 81 -0.09 12.37 -6.69
N TRP A 82 -0.39 13.14 -5.65
CA TRP A 82 -1.24 12.64 -4.57
C TRP A 82 -2.14 13.73 -4.03
N TYR A 83 -3.31 13.31 -3.54
CA TYR A 83 -4.17 14.13 -2.71
C TYR A 83 -4.10 13.66 -1.27
N GLY A 84 -3.50 14.47 -0.42
CA GLY A 84 -3.22 14.14 0.98
C GLY A 84 -2.38 15.22 1.62
N ARG A 85 -1.64 14.90 2.68
CA ARG A 85 -0.71 15.86 3.30
C ARG A 85 0.60 15.98 2.54
N GLY A 86 1.13 17.20 2.48
CA GLY A 86 2.37 17.52 1.80
C GLY A 86 2.77 19.00 1.97
N PRO A 87 3.74 19.50 1.18
CA PRO A 87 4.50 18.80 0.14
C PRO A 87 5.71 18.01 0.66
N PHE A 88 6.00 18.05 1.95
CA PHE A 88 7.16 17.37 2.57
C PHE A 88 6.75 16.12 3.37
N GLU A 89 7.75 15.29 3.70
CA GLU A 89 7.60 14.06 4.48
C GLU A 89 6.88 14.32 5.81
N CYS A 90 5.86 13.51 6.11
CA CYS A 90 5.10 13.58 7.35
C CYS A 90 4.62 12.21 7.82
N TYR A 91 4.45 12.08 9.13
CA TYR A 91 4.02 10.85 9.81
C TYR A 91 2.77 11.10 10.66
N PRO A 92 2.02 10.06 11.08
CA PRO A 92 0.80 10.24 11.88
C PRO A 92 0.99 11.13 13.13
N ASP A 93 2.15 11.03 13.78
CA ASP A 93 2.58 11.80 14.95
C ASP A 93 3.29 13.13 14.59
N ARG A 94 3.71 13.31 13.34
CA ARG A 94 4.45 14.49 12.84
C ARG A 94 3.87 15.00 11.51
N LYS A 95 2.65 15.53 11.55
CA LYS A 95 1.94 16.03 10.34
C LYS A 95 1.31 17.42 10.44
N ALA A 96 1.47 18.11 11.57
CA ALA A 96 0.79 19.39 11.83
C ALA A 96 1.13 20.49 10.81
N ALA A 97 2.37 20.52 10.31
CA ALA A 97 2.81 21.48 9.31
C ALA A 97 2.42 21.12 7.86
N ALA A 98 2.03 19.86 7.60
CA ALA A 98 1.74 19.37 6.26
C ALA A 98 0.24 19.54 5.96
N HIS A 99 -0.09 20.43 5.02
CA HIS A 99 -1.47 20.74 4.66
C HIS A 99 -2.05 19.72 3.69
N VAL A 100 -3.36 19.50 3.74
CA VAL A 100 -4.07 18.66 2.77
C VAL A 100 -4.20 19.43 1.45
N GLY A 101 -3.74 18.83 0.36
CA GLY A 101 -3.76 19.41 -0.97
C GLY A 101 -3.37 18.40 -2.04
N VAL A 102 -3.41 18.82 -3.30
CA VAL A 102 -2.87 18.04 -4.42
C VAL A 102 -1.43 18.46 -4.64
N TYR A 103 -0.52 17.51 -4.59
CA TYR A 103 0.91 17.71 -4.78
C TYR A 103 1.44 16.81 -5.88
N GLU A 104 2.55 17.22 -6.49
CA GLU A 104 3.21 16.52 -7.58
C GLU A 104 4.72 16.63 -7.40
N GLN A 105 5.43 15.50 -7.49
CA GLN A 105 6.89 15.42 -7.41
C GLN A 105 7.40 14.20 -8.20
N ASP A 106 8.64 14.28 -8.67
CA ASP A 106 9.37 13.10 -9.16
C ASP A 106 9.73 12.17 -7.99
N VAL A 107 9.80 10.86 -8.24
CA VAL A 107 10.18 9.82 -7.26
C VAL A 107 11.46 10.19 -6.51
N ASP A 108 12.49 10.66 -7.23
CA ASP A 108 13.79 11.02 -6.65
C ASP A 108 13.69 12.22 -5.69
N SER A 109 12.71 13.10 -5.90
CA SER A 109 12.47 14.27 -5.05
C SER A 109 11.75 13.92 -3.74
N LEU A 110 11.17 12.72 -3.63
CA LEU A 110 10.54 12.26 -2.39
C LEU A 110 11.56 11.81 -1.35
N HIS A 111 12.74 11.35 -1.80
CA HIS A 111 13.75 10.79 -0.92
C HIS A 111 14.40 11.87 -0.05
N VAL A 112 14.42 11.63 1.26
CA VAL A 112 15.15 12.47 2.23
C VAL A 112 16.47 11.79 2.58
N PRO A 113 17.64 12.38 2.23
CA PRO A 113 18.94 11.75 2.41
C PRO A 113 19.46 11.92 3.85
N TYR A 114 18.84 11.21 4.80
CA TYR A 114 19.33 11.17 6.18
C TYR A 114 20.72 10.52 6.26
N ILE A 115 21.60 11.06 7.11
CA ILE A 115 22.99 10.58 7.27
C ILE A 115 23.03 9.09 7.67
N VAL A 116 22.14 8.69 8.58
CA VAL A 116 21.91 7.29 8.92
C VAL A 116 20.68 6.83 8.14
N PRO A 117 20.80 5.89 7.19
CA PRO A 117 19.67 5.41 6.42
C PRO A 117 18.59 4.81 7.32
N GLY A 118 17.36 5.25 7.09
CA GLY A 118 16.17 4.79 7.79
C GLY A 118 14.94 4.90 6.89
N GLU A 119 13.78 4.61 7.45
CA GLU A 119 12.51 4.85 6.75
C GLU A 119 12.32 6.36 6.55
N SER A 120 11.91 6.74 5.34
CA SER A 120 11.71 8.13 4.91
C SER A 120 10.63 8.20 3.84
N SER A 121 10.27 9.42 3.45
CA SER A 121 9.33 9.77 2.36
C SER A 121 7.85 9.54 2.68
N GLY A 122 7.50 9.25 3.93
CA GLY A 122 6.12 9.03 4.35
C GLY A 122 5.17 10.19 4.05
N ARG A 123 3.97 9.87 3.56
CA ARG A 123 2.85 10.81 3.32
C ARG A 123 1.62 10.36 4.08
N ALA A 124 1.07 11.22 4.94
CA ALA A 124 -0.08 10.88 5.78
C ALA A 124 -1.41 11.40 5.20
N ASP A 125 -2.50 10.75 5.59
CA ASP A 125 -3.88 11.10 5.24
C ASP A 125 -4.09 11.20 3.71
N VAL A 126 -3.45 10.29 2.95
CA VAL A 126 -3.55 10.23 1.49
C VAL A 126 -4.89 9.58 1.10
N ARG A 127 -5.58 10.18 0.14
CA ARG A 127 -6.88 9.72 -0.38
C ARG A 127 -6.77 9.13 -1.76
N TRP A 128 -5.84 9.61 -2.57
CA TRP A 128 -5.44 8.96 -3.81
C TRP A 128 -4.00 9.30 -4.13
N VAL A 129 -3.35 8.40 -4.86
CA VAL A 129 -2.03 8.59 -5.44
C VAL A 129 -2.03 8.09 -6.88
N THR A 130 -1.28 8.75 -7.74
CA THR A 130 -1.00 8.28 -9.10
C THR A 130 0.49 8.12 -9.31
N PHE A 131 0.86 7.09 -10.05
CA PHE A 131 2.21 6.87 -10.56
C PHE A 131 2.13 6.89 -12.08
N GLN A 132 2.80 7.83 -12.73
CA GLN A 132 2.68 8.05 -14.16
C GLN A 132 4.06 8.09 -14.81
N ASN A 133 4.12 7.65 -16.06
CA ASN A 133 5.26 7.85 -16.93
C ASN A 133 5.17 9.19 -17.67
N LYS A 134 6.21 9.50 -18.46
CA LYS A 134 6.32 10.75 -19.25
C LYS A 134 5.23 10.92 -20.30
N ASP A 135 4.61 9.84 -20.74
CA ASP A 135 3.51 9.85 -21.72
C ASP A 135 2.14 10.06 -21.04
N GLY A 136 2.09 10.13 -19.70
CA GLY A 136 0.87 10.27 -18.90
C GLY A 136 0.14 8.94 -18.64
N CYS A 137 0.72 7.81 -19.03
CA CYS A 137 0.20 6.48 -18.74
C CYS A 137 0.65 6.02 -17.35
N GLY A 138 -0.23 5.36 -16.59
CA GLY A 138 0.09 5.01 -15.22
C GLY A 138 -1.02 4.33 -14.44
N LEU A 139 -0.85 4.30 -13.12
CA LEU A 139 -1.82 3.75 -12.18
C LEU A 139 -2.42 4.88 -11.33
N LEU A 140 -3.73 4.80 -11.10
CA LEU A 140 -4.43 5.59 -10.08
C LEU A 140 -4.86 4.64 -8.96
N LEU A 141 -4.48 4.98 -7.74
CA LEU A 141 -4.85 4.24 -6.54
C LEU A 141 -5.74 5.13 -5.66
N PRO A 142 -7.07 5.03 -5.78
CA PRO A 142 -7.98 5.66 -4.84
C PRO A 142 -8.04 4.84 -3.55
N LEU A 143 -7.96 5.53 -2.41
CA LEU A 143 -7.99 4.93 -1.08
C LEU A 143 -9.39 5.18 -0.50
N MET A 144 -10.16 4.10 -0.29
CA MET A 144 -11.59 4.19 0.03
C MET A 144 -11.87 4.50 1.51
N GLU A 145 -10.86 4.44 2.39
CA GLU A 145 -10.98 4.83 3.81
C GLU A 145 -10.05 5.99 4.19
N SER A 146 -10.37 6.67 5.29
CA SER A 146 -9.94 8.05 5.56
C SER A 146 -8.53 8.25 6.15
N LEU A 147 -7.75 7.20 6.41
CA LEU A 147 -6.46 7.31 7.13
C LEU A 147 -5.41 6.34 6.56
N HIS A 148 -4.86 6.67 5.41
CA HIS A 148 -3.79 5.89 4.79
C HIS A 148 -2.47 6.67 4.76
N GLN A 149 -1.38 5.93 4.99
CA GLN A 149 -0.03 6.41 4.71
C GLN A 149 0.45 5.79 3.40
N CYS A 150 1.06 6.58 2.53
CA CYS A 150 1.67 6.13 1.27
C CYS A 150 3.16 6.51 1.23
N LYS A 151 3.92 5.75 0.44
CA LYS A 151 5.33 5.93 0.14
C LYS A 151 5.56 5.61 -1.34
#